data_AF-A0A354WD49-F1
#
_entry.id   AF-A0A354WD49-F1
#
_cell.length_a   1.000
_cell.length_b   1.000
_cell.length_c   1.000
_cell.angle_alpha   90.00
_cell.angle_beta   90.00
_cell.angle_gamma   90.00
#
_symmetry.space_group_name_H-M   'P 1'
#
loop_
_entity.id
_entity.type
_entity.pdbx_description
1 polymer ?
#
loop_
_entity_poly.entity_id
_entity_poly.type
_entity_poly.pdbx_seq_one_letter_code
_entity_poly.pdbx_strand_id
1 'polypeptide(L)'
;MRSALTLFKKNMQEAKHLTSLYEYLESNIKSPLSFDDLLRSQIVYSVSAFDKLIHDVIRIGMVEIFMGQRNPTPQYLAESISILVYNELIDATVPPKEYIFEQAIIRKLKIIAYQDPKKVAEGLSYIWDEKQKWQKIAMKMAMDDKTAKTTLKLIVDKRNVIVHEADIDPLTNKKYSISKSECKSVTDFLSKCGEEIVGLVNLTS
;
A
#
# COMPACT_ATOMS: atom_id res chain seq x y z
N MET A 1 13.85 -1.49 -5.91
CA MET A 1 12.70 -1.93 -5.07
C MET A 1 13.06 -2.54 -3.69
N ARG A 2 14.26 -3.09 -3.45
CA ARG A 2 14.63 -3.73 -2.17
C ARG A 2 14.49 -2.82 -0.93
N SER A 3 14.83 -1.54 -1.06
CA SER A 3 14.69 -0.54 0.01
C SER A 3 13.23 -0.32 0.40
N ALA A 4 12.32 -0.20 -0.58
CA ALA A 4 10.88 -0.06 -0.35
C ALA A 4 10.30 -1.28 0.39
N LEU A 5 10.67 -2.50 -0.02
CA LEU A 5 10.25 -3.71 0.67
C LEU A 5 10.78 -3.79 2.11
N THR A 6 12.02 -3.34 2.34
CA THR A 6 12.62 -3.32 3.68
C THR A 6 11.89 -2.34 4.60
N LEU A 7 11.58 -1.13 4.11
CA LEU A 7 10.80 -0.15 4.84
C LEU A 7 9.38 -0.66 5.13
N PHE A 8 8.73 -1.29 4.16
CA PHE A 8 7.43 -1.91 4.32
C PHE A 8 7.42 -2.97 5.43
N LYS A 9 8.38 -3.90 5.42
CA LYS A 9 8.51 -4.94 6.46
C LYS A 9 8.73 -4.33 7.84
N LYS A 10 9.53 -3.27 7.93
CA LYS A 10 9.72 -2.52 9.18
C LYS A 10 8.40 -1.90 9.67
N ASN A 11 7.68 -1.19 8.80
CA ASN A 11 6.41 -0.55 9.18
C ASN A 11 5.33 -1.58 9.56
N MET A 12 5.28 -2.73 8.87
CA MET A 12 4.40 -3.84 9.25
C MET A 12 4.75 -4.41 10.63
N GLN A 13 6.03 -4.51 10.96
CA GLN A 13 6.46 -4.95 12.29
C GLN A 13 6.11 -3.92 13.38
N GLU A 14 6.29 -2.64 13.11
CA GLU A 14 5.86 -1.56 14.02
C GLU A 14 4.35 -1.59 14.25
N ALA A 15 3.55 -1.83 13.22
CA ALA A 15 2.10 -2.02 13.36
C ALA A 15 1.77 -3.22 14.26
N LYS A 16 2.49 -4.35 14.14
CA LYS A 16 2.30 -5.54 15.00
C LYS A 16 2.64 -5.27 16.46
N HIS A 17 3.58 -4.37 16.76
CA HIS A 17 3.92 -4.01 18.14
C HIS A 17 2.74 -3.38 18.90
N LEU A 18 1.76 -2.79 18.21
CA LEU A 18 0.56 -2.24 18.84
C LEU A 18 -0.30 -3.33 19.50
N THR A 19 -0.41 -4.53 18.89
CA THR A 19 -1.04 -5.69 19.56
C THR A 19 -0.24 -6.10 20.80
N SER A 20 1.10 -6.13 20.74
CA SER A 20 1.91 -6.49 21.90
C SER A 20 1.75 -5.49 23.05
N LEU A 21 1.68 -4.19 22.74
CA LEU A 21 1.39 -3.16 23.73
C LEU A 21 -0.02 -3.30 24.32
N TYR A 22 -1.02 -3.56 23.46
CA TYR A 22 -2.39 -3.86 23.90
C TYR A 22 -2.41 -5.02 24.89
N GLU A 23 -1.75 -6.14 24.56
CA GLU A 23 -1.71 -7.33 25.43
C GLU A 23 -1.04 -7.06 26.77
N TYR A 24 0.05 -6.29 26.76
CA TYR A 24 0.72 -5.87 27.97
C TYR A 24 -0.20 -5.02 28.86
N LEU A 25 -0.87 -4.02 28.29
CA LEU A 25 -1.75 -3.13 29.04
C LEU A 25 -2.96 -3.87 29.62
N GLU A 26 -3.64 -4.69 28.82
CA GLU A 26 -4.77 -5.53 29.27
C GLU A 26 -4.36 -6.47 30.42
N SER A 27 -3.15 -7.01 30.38
CA SER A 27 -2.70 -7.97 31.40
C SER A 27 -2.20 -7.30 32.69
N ASN A 28 -1.66 -6.09 32.61
CA ASN A 28 -0.93 -5.45 33.72
C ASN A 28 -1.66 -4.24 34.33
N ILE A 29 -2.59 -3.62 33.60
CA ILE A 29 -3.30 -2.43 34.05
C ILE A 29 -4.77 -2.76 34.32
N LYS A 30 -5.14 -2.77 35.60
CA LYS A 30 -6.56 -2.85 36.01
C LYS A 30 -7.19 -1.48 35.86
N SER A 31 -7.77 -1.21 34.70
CA SER A 31 -8.45 0.05 34.39
C SER A 31 -9.82 -0.22 33.79
N PRO A 32 -10.83 0.64 34.04
CA PRO A 32 -12.10 0.58 33.31
C PRO A 32 -11.97 1.05 31.84
N LEU A 33 -10.81 1.58 31.45
CA LEU A 33 -10.55 2.03 30.09
C LEU A 33 -10.27 0.83 29.16
N SER A 34 -10.84 0.84 27.97
CA SER A 34 -10.49 -0.09 26.89
C SER A 34 -9.24 0.38 26.15
N PHE A 35 -8.37 -0.56 25.79
CA PHE A 35 -7.18 -0.30 24.97
C PHE A 35 -7.38 -0.61 23.47
N ASP A 36 -8.61 -0.88 23.03
CA ASP A 36 -8.93 -1.30 21.66
C ASP A 36 -8.45 -0.33 20.56
N ASP A 37 -8.23 0.94 20.88
CA ASP A 37 -7.71 1.91 19.92
C ASP A 37 -6.28 1.59 19.47
N LEU A 38 -5.51 0.80 20.23
CA LEU A 38 -4.24 0.23 19.78
C LEU A 38 -4.45 -0.79 18.65
N LEU A 39 -5.49 -1.63 18.76
CA LEU A 39 -5.86 -2.59 17.73
C LEU A 39 -6.36 -1.88 16.46
N ARG A 40 -7.17 -0.82 16.61
CA ARG A 40 -7.60 0.02 15.47
C ARG A 40 -6.41 0.68 14.79
N SER A 41 -5.48 1.21 15.59
CA SER A 41 -4.24 1.83 15.08
C SER A 41 -3.39 0.84 14.30
N GLN A 42 -3.34 -0.43 14.69
CA GLN A 42 -2.66 -1.47 13.92
C GLN A 42 -3.24 -1.63 12.53
N ILE A 43 -4.57 -1.70 12.39
CA ILE A 43 -5.22 -1.79 11.06
C ILE A 43 -4.85 -0.57 10.20
N VAL A 44 -4.94 0.63 10.78
CA VAL A 44 -4.62 1.88 10.08
C VAL A 44 -3.16 1.90 9.62
N TYR A 45 -2.21 1.53 10.49
CA TYR A 45 -0.79 1.54 10.18
C TYR A 45 -0.42 0.46 9.15
N SER A 46 -1.00 -0.73 9.24
CA SER A 46 -0.80 -1.79 8.24
C SER A 46 -1.29 -1.36 6.85
N VAL A 47 -2.47 -0.76 6.76
CA VAL A 47 -3.00 -0.24 5.48
C VAL A 47 -2.14 0.93 4.96
N SER A 48 -1.70 1.83 5.83
CA SER A 48 -0.79 2.93 5.45
C SER A 48 0.55 2.41 4.94
N ALA A 49 1.12 1.37 5.56
CA ALA A 49 2.36 0.75 5.12
C ALA A 49 2.19 0.10 3.74
N PHE A 50 1.08 -0.59 3.50
CA PHE A 50 0.77 -1.18 2.20
C PHE A 50 0.61 -0.12 1.11
N ASP A 51 -0.16 0.94 1.36
CA ASP A 51 -0.31 2.05 0.41
C ASP A 51 1.04 2.65 0.02
N LYS A 52 1.88 2.94 1.02
CA LYS A 52 3.22 3.49 0.80
C LYS A 52 4.11 2.55 0.00
N LEU A 53 4.04 1.24 0.24
CA LEU A 53 4.77 0.26 -0.57
C LEU A 53 4.37 0.35 -2.03
N ILE A 54 3.07 0.37 -2.33
CA ILE A 54 2.59 0.41 -3.72
C ILE A 54 3.03 1.72 -4.41
N HIS A 55 2.95 2.86 -3.72
CA HIS A 55 3.53 4.13 -4.20
C HIS A 55 5.00 3.99 -4.56
N ASP A 56 5.80 3.44 -3.66
CA ASP A 56 7.25 3.31 -3.87
C ASP A 56 7.58 2.35 -5.01
N VAL A 57 6.85 1.24 -5.13
CA VAL A 57 7.02 0.27 -6.21
C VAL A 57 6.72 0.91 -7.56
N ILE A 58 5.60 1.64 -7.69
CA ILE A 58 5.23 2.32 -8.93
C ILE A 58 6.25 3.40 -9.27
N ARG A 59 6.59 4.26 -8.31
CA ARG A 59 7.59 5.33 -8.49
C ARG A 59 8.92 4.78 -8.98
N ILE A 60 9.45 3.77 -8.29
CA ILE A 60 10.73 3.15 -8.64
C ILE A 60 10.65 2.55 -10.04
N GLY A 61 9.61 1.76 -10.36
CA GLY A 61 9.49 1.14 -11.67
C GLY A 61 9.32 2.15 -12.81
N MET A 62 8.63 3.27 -12.59
CA MET A 62 8.53 4.34 -13.60
C MET A 62 9.88 5.01 -13.85
N VAL A 63 10.68 5.24 -12.80
CA VAL A 63 12.05 5.78 -12.94
C VAL A 63 12.96 4.78 -13.65
N GLU A 64 12.84 3.48 -13.35
CA GLU A 64 13.58 2.42 -14.06
C GLU A 64 13.25 2.42 -15.57
N ILE A 65 11.97 2.59 -15.96
CA ILE A 65 11.58 2.74 -17.37
C ILE A 65 12.19 4.00 -17.98
N PHE A 66 12.11 5.13 -17.27
CA PHE A 66 12.68 6.40 -17.72
C PHE A 66 14.20 6.31 -17.97
N MET A 67 14.91 5.56 -17.13
CA MET A 67 16.35 5.32 -17.25
C MET A 67 16.71 4.20 -18.25
N GLY A 68 15.73 3.59 -18.93
CA GLY A 68 15.96 2.49 -19.87
C GLY A 68 16.36 1.17 -19.21
N GLN A 69 16.11 1.01 -17.91
CA GLN A 69 16.43 -0.19 -17.12
C GLN A 69 15.25 -1.20 -17.07
N ARG A 70 14.07 -0.78 -17.51
CA ARG A 70 12.85 -1.59 -17.59
C ARG A 70 12.12 -1.27 -18.90
N ASN A 71 11.54 -2.29 -19.53
CA ASN A 71 10.72 -2.06 -20.74
C ASN A 71 9.47 -1.23 -20.42
N PRO A 72 9.11 -0.24 -21.27
CA PRO A 72 7.93 0.58 -21.08
C PRO A 72 6.65 -0.24 -21.26
N THR A 73 5.62 0.05 -20.46
CA THR A 73 4.27 -0.50 -20.63
C THR A 73 3.38 0.43 -21.44
N PRO A 74 2.27 -0.04 -22.03
CA PRO A 74 1.30 0.83 -22.69
C PRO A 74 0.77 1.94 -21.77
N GLN A 75 0.55 1.64 -20.49
CA GLN A 75 0.08 2.63 -19.51
C GLN A 75 1.14 3.68 -19.18
N TYR A 76 2.42 3.30 -19.15
CA TYR A 76 3.53 4.26 -19.03
C TYR A 76 3.62 5.17 -20.25
N LEU A 77 3.51 4.62 -21.46
CA LEU A 77 3.62 5.39 -22.70
C LEU A 77 2.44 6.35 -22.90
N ALA A 78 1.26 6.00 -22.39
CA ALA A 78 0.09 6.86 -22.37
C ALA A 78 0.17 7.96 -21.29
N GLU A 79 1.19 7.94 -20.43
CA GLU A 79 1.33 8.92 -19.38
C GLU A 79 1.72 10.29 -19.93
N SER A 80 1.07 11.33 -19.41
CA SER A 80 1.36 12.71 -19.79
C SER A 80 2.14 13.44 -18.70
N ILE A 81 3.07 14.30 -19.11
CA ILE A 81 3.74 15.25 -18.23
C ILE A 81 3.35 16.67 -18.62
N SER A 82 3.36 17.59 -17.65
CA SER A 82 3.12 19.01 -17.95
C SER A 82 4.25 19.60 -18.81
N ILE A 83 3.93 20.63 -19.60
CA ILE A 83 4.92 21.39 -20.39
C ILE A 83 6.03 21.94 -19.50
N LEU A 84 5.70 22.35 -18.26
CA LEU A 84 6.68 22.79 -17.28
C LEU A 84 7.73 21.71 -17.00
N VAL A 85 7.29 20.49 -16.68
CA VAL A 85 8.20 19.34 -16.43
C VAL A 85 9.02 19.00 -17.68
N TYR A 86 8.42 19.08 -18.87
CA TYR A 86 9.14 18.87 -20.12
C TYR A 86 10.31 19.85 -20.30
N ASN A 87 10.07 21.15 -20.06
CA ASN A 87 11.12 22.17 -20.14
C ASN A 87 12.21 21.92 -19.08
N GLU A 88 11.82 21.61 -17.84
CA GLU A 88 12.76 21.26 -16.77
C GLU A 88 13.64 20.06 -17.15
N LEU A 89 13.10 19.06 -17.85
CA LEU A 89 13.84 17.88 -18.30
C LEU A 89 14.82 18.17 -19.46
N ILE A 90 14.52 19.13 -20.34
CA ILE A 90 15.43 19.54 -21.42
C ILE A 90 16.64 20.27 -20.83
N ASP A 91 16.38 21.22 -19.94
CA ASP A 91 17.40 22.13 -19.38
C ASP A 91 18.19 21.49 -18.23
N ALA A 92 17.79 20.29 -17.80
CA ALA A 92 18.37 19.57 -16.68
C ALA A 92 19.87 19.34 -16.85
N THR A 93 20.64 19.86 -15.89
CA THR A 93 22.07 19.57 -15.70
C THR A 93 22.30 19.01 -14.31
N VAL A 94 22.00 19.81 -13.28
CA VAL A 94 21.95 19.40 -11.86
C VAL A 94 20.69 20.01 -11.21
N PRO A 95 19.81 19.22 -10.58
CA PRO A 95 19.83 17.76 -10.44
C PRO A 95 19.60 17.05 -11.78
N PRO A 96 19.96 15.75 -11.90
CA PRO A 96 19.85 15.03 -13.16
C PRO A 96 18.39 14.76 -13.55
N LYS A 97 18.17 14.40 -14.81
CA LYS A 97 16.82 14.27 -15.43
C LYS A 97 15.92 13.30 -14.68
N GLU A 98 16.49 12.19 -14.22
CA GLU A 98 15.76 11.16 -13.46
C GLU A 98 15.21 11.69 -12.13
N TYR A 99 15.88 12.64 -11.49
CA TYR A 99 15.37 13.26 -10.27
C TYR A 99 14.16 14.15 -10.57
N ILE A 100 14.24 14.97 -11.62
CA ILE A 100 13.14 15.84 -12.04
C ILE A 100 11.91 15.00 -12.42
N PHE A 101 12.13 13.95 -13.20
CA PHE A 101 11.08 13.00 -13.56
C PHE A 101 10.48 12.34 -12.31
N GLU A 102 11.31 11.84 -11.41
CA GLU A 102 10.85 11.22 -10.16
C GLU A 102 9.99 12.18 -9.31
N GLN A 103 10.37 13.46 -9.21
CA GLN A 103 9.56 14.46 -8.49
C GLN A 103 8.20 14.69 -9.17
N ALA A 104 8.15 14.71 -10.50
CA ALA A 104 6.88 14.80 -11.24
C ALA A 104 5.97 13.59 -10.94
N ILE A 105 6.54 12.38 -10.94
CA ILE A 105 5.81 11.16 -10.59
C ILE A 105 5.34 11.19 -9.13
N ILE A 106 6.18 11.57 -8.17
CA ILE A 106 5.79 11.69 -6.75
C ILE A 106 4.60 12.63 -6.58
N ARG A 107 4.65 13.82 -7.20
CA ARG A 107 3.56 14.82 -7.11
C ARG A 107 2.24 14.25 -7.63
N LYS A 108 2.28 13.52 -8.74
CA LYS A 108 1.11 12.87 -9.32
C LYS A 108 0.57 11.77 -8.42
N LEU A 109 1.44 10.84 -7.98
CA LEU A 109 1.01 9.69 -7.22
C LEU A 109 0.43 10.11 -5.86
N LYS A 110 0.98 11.16 -5.21
CA LYS A 110 0.58 11.61 -3.86
C LYS A 110 -0.93 11.78 -3.63
N ILE A 111 -1.73 12.11 -4.65
CA ILE A 111 -3.18 12.31 -4.53
C ILE A 111 -4.00 11.01 -4.69
N ILE A 112 -3.35 9.88 -4.95
CA ILE A 112 -3.98 8.58 -5.20
C ILE A 112 -3.73 7.66 -4.00
N ALA A 113 -4.78 7.05 -3.47
CA ALA A 113 -4.66 5.95 -2.51
C ALA A 113 -4.64 4.62 -3.26
N TYR A 114 -3.54 3.88 -3.13
CA TYR A 114 -3.32 2.54 -3.69
C TYR A 114 -3.64 1.45 -2.67
N GLN A 115 -4.87 1.45 -2.20
CA GLN A 115 -5.36 0.50 -1.19
C GLN A 115 -6.48 -0.36 -1.75
N ASP A 116 -7.35 0.21 -2.58
CA ASP A 116 -8.40 -0.52 -3.27
C ASP A 116 -7.80 -1.44 -4.35
N PRO A 117 -8.30 -2.69 -4.51
CA PRO A 117 -7.75 -3.63 -5.50
C PRO A 117 -7.68 -3.07 -6.93
N LYS A 118 -8.71 -2.32 -7.35
CA LYS A 118 -8.73 -1.70 -8.67
C LYS A 118 -7.63 -0.65 -8.80
N LYS A 119 -7.47 0.21 -7.78
CA LYS A 119 -6.40 1.22 -7.75
C LYS A 119 -5.02 0.62 -7.75
N VAL A 120 -4.80 -0.45 -6.98
CA VAL A 120 -3.53 -1.20 -7.01
C VAL A 120 -3.25 -1.71 -8.43
N ALA A 121 -4.21 -2.34 -9.11
CA ALA A 121 -4.03 -2.84 -10.47
C ALA A 121 -3.77 -1.72 -11.50
N GLU A 122 -4.50 -0.60 -11.41
CA GLU A 122 -4.27 0.60 -12.23
C GLU A 122 -2.84 1.13 -12.04
N GLY A 123 -2.41 1.29 -10.78
CA GLY A 123 -1.06 1.76 -10.45
C GLY A 123 0.04 0.84 -10.93
N LEU A 124 -0.08 -0.47 -10.70
CA LEU A 124 0.89 -1.46 -11.17
C LEU A 124 0.98 -1.50 -12.70
N SER A 125 -0.04 -1.08 -13.44
CA SER A 125 -0.02 -1.10 -14.91
C SER A 125 1.03 -0.15 -15.50
N TYR A 126 1.46 0.89 -14.77
CA TYR A 126 2.59 1.73 -15.20
C TYR A 126 3.90 0.96 -15.33
N ILE A 127 4.07 -0.16 -14.63
CA ILE A 127 5.37 -0.83 -14.51
C ILE A 127 5.32 -2.33 -14.80
N TRP A 128 4.11 -2.88 -15.02
CA TRP A 128 3.87 -4.29 -15.22
C TRP A 128 2.77 -4.52 -16.26
N ASP A 129 3.16 -4.97 -17.46
CA ASP A 129 2.27 -5.29 -18.58
C ASP A 129 1.65 -6.70 -18.45
N GLU A 130 0.99 -6.96 -17.33
CA GLU A 130 0.19 -8.16 -17.10
C GLU A 130 -1.29 -7.79 -17.09
N LYS A 131 -2.12 -8.53 -17.84
CA LYS A 131 -3.57 -8.26 -17.91
C LYS A 131 -4.29 -8.81 -16.68
N GLN A 132 -3.88 -9.97 -16.18
CA GLN A 132 -4.52 -10.68 -15.07
C GLN A 132 -3.74 -10.54 -13.76
N LYS A 133 -3.41 -9.29 -13.38
CA LYS A 133 -2.53 -8.98 -12.22
C LYS A 133 -3.00 -9.64 -10.93
N TRP A 134 -4.29 -9.48 -10.58
CA TRP A 134 -4.84 -10.03 -9.35
C TRP A 134 -4.91 -11.56 -9.36
N GLN A 135 -5.10 -12.19 -10.52
CA GLN A 135 -5.00 -13.65 -10.63
C GLN A 135 -3.58 -14.13 -10.28
N LYS A 136 -2.54 -13.47 -10.78
CA LYS A 136 -1.13 -13.79 -10.47
C LYS A 136 -0.80 -13.55 -9.00
N ILE A 137 -1.23 -12.41 -8.44
CA ILE A 137 -1.04 -12.06 -7.02
C ILE A 137 -1.75 -13.10 -6.13
N ALA A 138 -3.02 -13.38 -6.39
CA ALA A 138 -3.80 -14.33 -5.60
C ALA A 138 -3.22 -15.75 -5.66
N MET A 139 -2.78 -16.21 -6.84
CA MET A 139 -2.12 -17.50 -7.00
C MET A 139 -0.85 -17.60 -6.14
N LYS A 140 -0.02 -16.54 -6.09
CA LYS A 140 1.15 -16.47 -5.19
C LYS A 140 0.77 -16.45 -3.71
N MET A 141 -0.38 -15.86 -3.39
CA MET A 141 -0.94 -15.88 -2.04
C MET A 141 -1.62 -17.21 -1.67
N ALA A 142 -1.71 -18.17 -2.60
CA ALA A 142 -2.50 -19.41 -2.46
C ALA A 142 -3.98 -19.15 -2.17
N MET A 143 -4.56 -18.18 -2.88
CA MET A 143 -5.96 -17.75 -2.78
C MET A 143 -6.57 -17.63 -4.17
N ASP A 144 -7.90 -17.66 -4.26
CA ASP A 144 -8.59 -17.28 -5.49
C ASP A 144 -8.62 -15.74 -5.67
N ASP A 145 -8.65 -15.32 -6.93
CA ASP A 145 -8.66 -13.91 -7.34
C ASP A 145 -9.78 -13.11 -6.66
N LYS A 146 -11.00 -13.66 -6.60
CA LYS A 146 -12.15 -12.98 -6.02
C LYS A 146 -11.97 -12.77 -4.52
N THR A 147 -11.53 -13.79 -3.79
CA THR A 147 -11.29 -13.70 -2.35
C THR A 147 -10.16 -12.74 -2.03
N ALA A 148 -9.05 -12.74 -2.78
CA ALA A 148 -7.96 -11.78 -2.56
C ALA A 148 -8.44 -10.33 -2.69
N LYS A 149 -9.16 -10.01 -3.78
CA LYS A 149 -9.75 -8.68 -4.00
C LYS A 149 -10.77 -8.31 -2.93
N THR A 150 -11.65 -9.24 -2.57
CA THR A 150 -12.71 -9.02 -1.58
C THR A 150 -12.11 -8.78 -0.19
N THR A 151 -11.09 -9.55 0.18
CA THR A 151 -10.38 -9.41 1.45
C THR A 151 -9.71 -8.03 1.55
N LEU A 152 -8.96 -7.63 0.53
CA LEU A 152 -8.35 -6.29 0.50
C LEU A 152 -9.42 -5.19 0.54
N LYS A 153 -10.55 -5.36 -0.16
CA LYS A 153 -11.64 -4.38 -0.14
C LYS A 153 -12.23 -4.20 1.27
N LEU A 154 -12.55 -5.29 1.96
CA LEU A 154 -13.07 -5.28 3.32
C LEU A 154 -12.08 -4.63 4.31
N ILE A 155 -10.79 -4.88 4.15
CA ILE A 155 -9.73 -4.25 4.95
C ILE A 155 -9.74 -2.73 4.79
N VAL A 156 -9.82 -2.25 3.54
CA VAL A 156 -9.86 -0.82 3.24
C VAL A 156 -11.12 -0.17 3.79
N ASP A 157 -12.26 -0.83 3.62
CA ASP A 157 -13.54 -0.31 4.11
C ASP A 157 -13.53 -0.21 5.65
N LYS A 158 -13.00 -1.23 6.36
CA LYS A 158 -12.81 -1.16 7.81
C LYS A 158 -11.87 -0.04 8.23
N ARG A 159 -10.75 0.15 7.53
CA ARG A 159 -9.83 1.29 7.78
C ARG A 159 -10.54 2.63 7.58
N ASN A 160 -11.39 2.75 6.57
CA ASN A 160 -12.13 4.00 6.30
C ASN A 160 -13.14 4.28 7.40
N VAL A 161 -13.85 3.27 7.86
CA VAL A 161 -14.74 3.38 9.02
C VAL A 161 -13.97 3.85 10.26
N ILE A 162 -12.79 3.28 10.53
CA ILE A 162 -11.94 3.71 11.66
C ILE A 162 -11.51 5.18 11.55
N VAL A 163 -11.03 5.59 10.37
CA VAL A 163 -10.37 6.90 10.18
C VAL A 163 -11.38 8.03 9.91
N HIS A 164 -12.45 7.77 9.17
CA HIS A 164 -13.38 8.79 8.69
C HIS A 164 -14.73 8.78 9.41
N GLU A 165 -15.15 7.63 9.96
CA GLU A 165 -16.45 7.46 10.62
C GLU A 165 -16.32 7.22 12.14
N ALA A 166 -15.15 7.51 12.71
CA ALA A 166 -14.81 7.33 14.12
C ALA A 166 -15.00 5.89 14.65
N ASP A 167 -15.09 4.91 13.75
CA ASP A 167 -15.46 3.51 14.01
C ASP A 167 -16.81 3.34 14.71
N ILE A 168 -17.76 4.26 14.55
CA ILE A 168 -19.05 4.25 15.25
C ILE A 168 -20.13 3.54 14.43
N ASP A 169 -20.82 2.59 15.04
CA ASP A 169 -22.05 2.00 14.51
C ASP A 169 -23.21 3.02 14.60
N PRO A 170 -23.80 3.44 13.48
CA PRO A 170 -24.85 4.47 13.46
C PRO A 170 -26.14 4.04 14.15
N LEU A 171 -26.38 2.73 14.32
CA LEU A 171 -27.59 2.23 14.97
C LEU A 171 -27.44 2.21 16.50
N THR A 172 -26.25 1.93 17.00
CA THR A 172 -25.99 1.76 18.44
C THR A 172 -25.23 2.92 19.07
N ASN A 173 -24.65 3.83 18.27
CA ASN A 173 -23.73 4.88 18.68
C ASN A 173 -22.52 4.38 19.51
N LYS A 174 -22.16 3.11 19.34
CA LYS A 174 -21.00 2.48 19.98
C LYS A 174 -19.94 2.19 18.92
N LYS A 175 -18.67 2.16 19.34
CA LYS A 175 -17.61 1.72 18.43
C LYS A 175 -17.83 0.25 18.03
N TYR A 176 -17.52 -0.10 16.79
CA TYR A 176 -17.50 -1.49 16.35
C TYR A 176 -16.52 -2.30 17.21
N SER A 177 -16.90 -3.52 17.56
CA SER A 177 -15.99 -4.46 18.24
C SER A 177 -14.78 -4.75 17.34
N ILE A 178 -13.62 -4.94 17.95
CA ILE A 178 -12.38 -5.31 17.26
C ILE A 178 -11.68 -6.41 18.05
N SER A 179 -11.02 -7.34 17.35
CA SER A 179 -10.29 -8.43 18.00
C SER A 179 -8.84 -8.50 17.57
N LYS A 180 -8.00 -9.07 18.44
CA LYS A 180 -6.59 -9.36 18.12
C LYS A 180 -6.45 -10.26 16.89
N SER A 181 -7.33 -11.26 16.78
CA SER A 181 -7.34 -12.23 15.67
C SER A 181 -7.63 -11.55 14.33
N GLU A 182 -8.60 -10.62 14.32
CA GLU A 182 -8.91 -9.79 13.17
C GLU A 182 -7.70 -8.92 12.78
N CYS A 183 -7.11 -8.17 13.73
CA CYS A 183 -5.96 -7.31 13.46
C CYS A 183 -4.76 -8.07 12.91
N LYS A 184 -4.49 -9.26 13.48
CA LYS A 184 -3.44 -10.16 13.00
C LYS A 184 -3.74 -10.63 11.57
N SER A 185 -4.95 -11.08 11.29
CA SER A 185 -5.37 -11.54 9.96
C SER A 185 -5.20 -10.43 8.91
N VAL A 186 -5.63 -9.20 9.21
CA VAL A 186 -5.46 -8.03 8.34
C VAL A 186 -3.97 -7.77 8.05
N THR A 187 -3.16 -7.73 9.10
CA THR A 187 -1.74 -7.39 8.98
C THR A 187 -0.96 -8.46 8.22
N ASP A 188 -1.23 -9.73 8.50
CA ASP A 188 -0.57 -10.85 7.81
C ASP A 188 -1.01 -10.93 6.34
N PHE A 189 -2.28 -10.68 6.03
CA PHE A 189 -2.76 -10.61 4.65
C PHE A 189 -2.04 -9.50 3.88
N LEU A 190 -2.00 -8.27 4.42
CA LEU A 190 -1.35 -7.14 3.75
C LEU A 190 0.16 -7.35 3.60
N SER A 191 0.84 -7.89 4.62
CA SER A 191 2.26 -8.24 4.54
C SER A 191 2.52 -9.21 3.39
N LYS A 192 1.77 -10.32 3.35
CA LYS A 192 1.90 -11.32 2.28
C LYS A 192 1.59 -10.72 0.91
N CYS A 193 0.50 -9.96 0.80
CA CYS A 193 0.09 -9.32 -0.46
C CYS A 193 1.17 -8.38 -0.99
N GLY A 194 1.71 -7.50 -0.15
CA GLY A 194 2.78 -6.58 -0.51
C GLY A 194 4.05 -7.30 -0.95
N GLU A 195 4.45 -8.35 -0.22
CA GLU A 195 5.62 -9.18 -0.56
C GLU A 195 5.47 -9.88 -1.92
N GLU A 196 4.32 -10.49 -2.19
CA GLU A 196 4.06 -11.16 -3.47
C GLU A 196 3.96 -10.19 -4.64
N ILE A 197 3.37 -8.99 -4.44
CA ILE A 197 3.36 -7.93 -5.46
C ILE A 197 4.78 -7.55 -5.84
N VAL A 198 5.64 -7.27 -4.85
CA VAL A 198 7.05 -6.91 -5.11
C VAL A 198 7.81 -8.05 -5.77
N GLY A 199 7.56 -9.30 -5.36
CA GLY A 199 8.15 -10.47 -6.00
C GLY A 199 7.78 -10.57 -7.48
N LEU A 200 6.50 -10.41 -7.82
CA LEU A 200 6.01 -10.50 -9.19
C LEU A 200 6.54 -9.37 -10.09
N VAL A 201 6.53 -8.12 -9.63
CA VAL A 201 6.97 -6.97 -10.45
C VAL A 201 8.48 -6.84 -10.58
N ASN A 202 9.27 -7.47 -9.70
CA ASN A 202 10.73 -7.57 -9.87
C ASN A 202 11.11 -8.60 -10.94
N LEU A 203 10.39 -9.72 -11.03
CA LEU A 203 10.67 -10.79 -11.99
C LEU A 203 10.41 -10.41 -13.46
N THR A 204 9.73 -9.28 -13.69
CA THR A 204 9.40 -8.76 -15.02
C THR A 204 10.25 -7.56 -15.44
N SER A 205 11.33 -7.29 -14.70
CA SER A 205 12.29 -6.21 -14.97
C SER A 205 13.44 -6.74 -15.82
#